data_AF-X1GZP4-F1
#
_entry.id   AF-X1GZP4-F1
#
_cell.length_a   1.000
_cell.length_b   1.000
_cell.length_c   1.000
_cell.angle_alpha   90.00
_cell.angle_beta   90.00
_cell.angle_gamma   90.00
#
_symmetry.space_group_name_H-M   'P 1'
#
loop_
_entity.id
_entity.type
_entity.pdbx_description
1 polymer ?
#
loop_
_entity_poly.entity_id
_entity_poly.type
_entity_poly.pdbx_seq_one_letter_code
_entity_poly.pdbx_strand_id
1 'polypeptide(L)'
;MLPFLLSVVVISLSGVMMPGPLFAVTVAKSYKSQLAGIQIALGHALVEIPLMLLIYFGFARFFQDELVQLILSVLGGTMLIWLGIGMFRARARVIGMGKDLPYNSVVAGVVTSALNPFFILWWATVGSMLIMNSL
;
A
#
# COMPACT_ATOMS: atom_id res chain seq x y z
N MET A 1 -18.44 16.07 -2.05
CA MET A 1 -17.67 15.71 -0.84
C MET A 1 -17.97 14.29 -0.35
N LEU A 2 -19.22 13.94 0.00
CA LEU A 2 -19.56 12.57 0.42
C LEU A 2 -19.13 11.44 -0.54
N PRO A 3 -19.39 11.51 -1.87
CA PRO A 3 -18.96 10.45 -2.79
C PRO A 3 -17.43 10.32 -2.91
N PHE A 4 -16.69 11.42 -2.73
CA PHE A 4 -15.22 11.42 -2.70
C PHE A 4 -14.69 10.77 -1.42
N LEU A 5 -15.26 11.08 -0.25
CA LEU A 5 -14.84 10.43 1.00
C LEU A 5 -15.15 8.92 0.97
N LEU A 6 -16.30 8.54 0.42
CA LEU A 6 -16.64 7.12 0.23
C LEU A 6 -15.67 6.43 -0.74
N SER A 7 -15.28 7.08 -1.84
CA SER A 7 -14.30 6.50 -2.76
C SER A 7 -12.93 6.36 -2.11
N VAL A 8 -12.46 7.35 -1.35
CA VAL A 8 -11.22 7.27 -0.56
C VAL A 8 -11.27 6.06 0.40
N VAL A 9 -12.36 5.89 1.15
CA VAL A 9 -12.51 4.75 2.06
C VAL A 9 -12.45 3.42 1.31
N VAL A 10 -13.23 3.26 0.23
CA VAL A 10 -13.29 2.00 -0.54
C VAL A 10 -11.95 1.69 -1.21
N ILE A 11 -11.32 2.70 -1.82
CA ILE A 11 -10.05 2.55 -2.53
C ILE A 11 -8.91 2.25 -1.55
N SER A 12 -8.80 2.98 -0.43
CA SER A 12 -7.80 2.72 0.60
C SER A 12 -8.02 1.35 1.27
N LEU A 13 -9.27 0.96 1.55
CA LEU A 13 -9.59 -0.36 2.07
C LEU A 13 -9.11 -1.47 1.12
N SER A 14 -9.29 -1.30 -0.19
CA SER A 14 -8.82 -2.26 -1.20
C SER A 14 -7.28 -2.40 -1.20
N GLY A 15 -6.56 -1.31 -0.96
CA GLY A 15 -5.11 -1.31 -0.84
C GLY A 15 -4.63 -2.06 0.40
N VAL A 16 -5.25 -1.81 1.56
CA VAL A 16 -4.87 -2.44 2.85
C VAL A 16 -5.25 -3.92 2.88
N MET A 17 -6.37 -4.30 2.27
CA MET A 17 -6.83 -5.70 2.23
C MET A 17 -6.09 -6.56 1.19
N MET A 18 -5.23 -5.98 0.36
CA MET A 18 -4.47 -6.70 -0.65
C MET A 18 -3.51 -7.71 0.01
N PRO A 19 -3.64 -9.03 -0.22
CA PRO A 19 -2.67 -10.00 0.27
C PRO A 19 -1.27 -9.72 -0.27
N GLY A 20 -0.38 -9.32 0.64
CA GLY A 20 1.02 -9.01 0.38
C GLY A 20 1.87 -9.16 1.65
N PRO A 21 3.14 -8.72 1.64
CA PRO A 21 4.05 -8.88 2.78
C PRO A 21 3.51 -8.25 4.08
N LEU A 22 2.95 -7.05 4.00
CA LEU A 22 2.36 -6.35 5.15
C LEU A 22 1.16 -7.11 5.73
N PHE A 23 0.25 -7.58 4.86
CA PHE A 23 -0.91 -8.40 5.26
C PHE A 23 -0.46 -9.73 5.89
N ALA A 24 0.49 -10.43 5.27
CA ALA A 24 1.01 -11.70 5.77
C ALA A 24 1.66 -11.57 7.14
N VAL A 25 2.48 -10.54 7.35
CA VAL A 25 3.10 -10.25 8.65
C VAL A 25 2.06 -9.85 9.69
N THR A 26 1.03 -9.10 9.29
CA THR A 26 -0.08 -8.70 10.17
C THR A 26 -0.84 -9.92 10.66
N VAL A 27 -1.22 -10.82 9.76
CA VAL A 27 -1.88 -12.08 10.11
C VAL A 27 -0.99 -12.92 11.03
N ALA A 28 0.29 -13.12 10.67
CA ALA A 28 1.22 -13.94 11.44
C ALA A 28 1.46 -13.40 12.87
N LYS A 29 1.63 -12.09 13.04
CA LYS A 29 1.83 -11.47 14.36
C LYS A 29 0.53 -11.33 15.16
N SER A 30 -0.63 -11.26 14.51
CA SER A 30 -1.94 -11.20 15.20
C SER A 30 -2.25 -12.46 16.00
N TYR A 31 -1.74 -13.63 15.58
CA TYR A 31 -1.84 -14.86 16.38
C TYR A 31 -1.09 -14.81 17.71
N LYS A 32 -0.15 -13.85 17.88
CA LYS A 32 0.67 -13.71 19.08
C LYS A 32 0.28 -12.55 19.97
N SER A 33 -0.28 -11.49 19.40
CA SER A 33 -0.70 -10.31 20.15
C SER A 33 -1.86 -9.60 19.45
N GLN A 34 -2.91 -9.30 20.20
CA GLN A 34 -4.05 -8.51 19.73
C GLN A 34 -3.64 -7.08 19.31
N LEU A 35 -2.54 -6.56 19.86
CA LEU A 35 -2.01 -5.23 19.54
C LEU A 35 -1.07 -5.21 18.33
N ALA A 36 -0.74 -6.38 17.76
CA ALA A 36 0.19 -6.47 16.63
C ALA A 36 -0.29 -5.66 15.42
N GLY A 37 -1.60 -5.64 15.15
CA GLY A 37 -2.18 -4.86 14.06
C GLY A 37 -1.95 -3.35 14.21
N ILE A 38 -2.18 -2.81 15.41
CA ILE A 38 -1.95 -1.38 15.71
C ILE A 38 -0.46 -1.05 15.56
N GLN A 39 0.42 -1.90 16.09
CA GLN A 39 1.87 -1.70 16.00
C GLN A 39 2.36 -1.72 14.55
N ILE A 40 1.84 -2.63 13.72
CA ILE A 40 2.18 -2.70 12.30
C ILE A 40 1.65 -1.48 11.55
N ALA A 41 0.41 -1.04 11.85
CA ALA A 41 -0.17 0.16 11.27
C ALA A 41 0.65 1.42 11.61
N LEU A 42 1.16 1.54 12.84
CA LEU A 42 2.07 2.63 13.21
C LEU A 42 3.36 2.59 12.38
N GLY A 43 3.96 1.40 12.21
CA GLY A 43 5.13 1.23 11.35
C GLY A 43 4.85 1.54 9.88
N HIS A 44 3.67 1.18 9.38
CA HIS A 44 3.21 1.52 8.03
C HIS A 44 3.07 3.02 7.84
N ALA A 45 2.41 3.70 8.78
CA ALA A 45 2.19 5.14 8.75
C ALA A 45 3.51 5.94 8.73
N LEU A 46 4.56 5.44 9.39
CA LEU A 46 5.89 6.06 9.36
C LEU A 46 6.52 6.10 7.96
N VAL A 47 6.14 5.18 7.06
CA VAL A 47 6.58 5.18 5.66
C VAL A 47 5.59 5.93 4.78
N GLU A 48 4.30 5.73 5.03
CA GLU A 48 3.20 6.30 4.26
C GLU A 48 3.14 7.82 4.36
N ILE A 49 3.25 8.39 5.57
CA ILE A 49 3.13 9.84 5.79
C ILE A 49 4.25 10.61 5.06
N PRO A 50 5.55 10.27 5.18
CA PRO A 50 6.59 10.94 4.42
C PRO A 50 6.39 10.81 2.90
N LEU A 51 5.95 9.64 2.43
CA LEU A 51 5.69 9.40 1.01
C LEU A 51 4.54 10.28 0.49
N MET A 52 3.44 10.38 1.25
CA MET A 52 2.33 11.28 0.93
C MET A 52 2.80 12.74 0.83
N LEU A 53 3.57 13.21 1.81
CA LEU A 53 4.09 14.57 1.81
C LEU A 53 5.04 14.81 0.62
N LEU A 54 5.89 13.83 0.28
CA LEU A 54 6.78 13.91 -0.87
C LEU A 54 6.00 14.02 -2.19
N ILE A 55 4.94 13.23 -2.35
CA ILE A 55 4.08 13.29 -3.54
C ILE A 55 3.34 14.63 -3.60
N TYR A 56 2.74 15.04 -2.48
CA TYR A 56 1.99 16.28 -2.36
C TYR A 56 2.84 17.51 -2.69
N PHE A 57 4.02 17.66 -2.07
CA PHE A 57 4.88 18.83 -2.27
C PHE A 57 5.79 18.71 -3.50
N GLY A 58 6.22 17.50 -3.86
CA GLY A 58 7.21 17.28 -4.92
C GLY A 58 6.63 17.17 -6.32
N PHE A 59 5.42 16.61 -6.48
CA PHE A 59 4.85 16.28 -7.79
C PHE A 59 3.62 17.11 -8.20
N ALA A 60 3.13 18.02 -7.34
CA ALA A 60 1.93 18.83 -7.60
C ALA A 60 1.91 19.53 -8.96
N ARG A 61 3.06 20.05 -9.41
CA ARG A 61 3.18 20.76 -10.70
C ARG A 61 3.16 19.82 -11.91
N PHE A 62 3.62 18.59 -11.75
CA PHE A 62 3.64 17.59 -12.83
C PHE A 62 2.28 16.94 -13.05
N PHE A 63 1.39 16.98 -12.04
CA PHE A 63 0.03 16.45 -12.17
C PHE A 63 -0.90 17.29 -13.04
N GLN A 64 -0.53 18.51 -13.43
CA GLN A 64 -1.33 19.33 -14.35
C GLN A 64 -1.12 18.98 -15.83
N ASP A 65 -0.17 18.11 -16.15
CA ASP A 65 0.12 17.67 -17.52
C ASP A 65 -0.74 16.44 -17.87
N GLU A 66 -1.60 16.58 -18.89
CA GLU A 66 -2.50 15.50 -19.37
C GLU A 66 -1.74 14.22 -19.78
N LEU A 67 -0.52 14.36 -20.30
CA LEU A 67 0.30 13.24 -20.75
C LEU A 67 0.83 12.45 -19.55
N VAL A 68 1.22 13.15 -18.47
CA VAL A 68 1.65 12.52 -17.20
C VAL A 68 0.48 11.76 -16.57
N GLN A 69 -0.73 12.35 -16.57
CA GLN A 69 -1.92 11.69 -16.04
C GLN A 69 -2.29 10.41 -16.81
N LEU A 70 -2.21 10.45 -18.15
CA LEU A 70 -2.48 9.29 -19.00
C LEU A 70 -1.49 8.15 -18.72
N ILE A 71 -0.20 8.46 -18.66
CA ILE A 71 0.86 7.48 -18.38
C ILE A 71 0.65 6.85 -17.00
N LEU A 72 0.42 7.65 -15.96
CA LEU A 72 0.21 7.15 -14.60
C LEU A 72 -1.06 6.29 -14.50
N SER A 73 -2.12 6.64 -15.22
CA SER A 73 -3.38 5.88 -15.24
C SER A 73 -3.21 4.52 -15.90
N VAL A 74 -2.54 4.47 -17.07
CA VAL A 74 -2.30 3.20 -17.80
C VAL A 74 -1.33 2.30 -17.04
N LEU A 75 -0.24 2.86 -16.50
CA LEU A 75 0.72 2.11 -15.69
C LEU A 75 0.09 1.62 -14.39
N GLY A 76 -0.70 2.45 -13.69
CA GLY A 76 -1.42 2.08 -12.47
C GLY A 76 -2.40 0.94 -12.70
N GLY A 77 -3.24 1.04 -13.73
CA GLY A 77 -4.19 -0.02 -14.09
C GLY A 77 -3.52 -1.34 -14.46
N THR A 78 -2.48 -1.28 -15.31
CA THR A 78 -1.72 -2.48 -15.72
C THR A 78 -1.01 -3.13 -14.52
N MET A 79 -0.47 -2.30 -13.62
CA MET A 79 0.16 -2.80 -12.41
C MET A 79 -0.86 -3.51 -11.53
N LEU A 80 -2.02 -2.92 -11.25
CA LEU A 80 -3.08 -3.56 -10.44
C LEU A 80 -3.47 -4.96 -10.98
N ILE A 81 -3.54 -5.12 -12.30
CA ILE A 81 -3.80 -6.43 -12.93
C ILE A 81 -2.65 -7.41 -12.66
N TRP A 82 -1.40 -6.98 -12.85
CA TRP A 82 -0.21 -7.81 -12.59
C TRP A 82 -0.10 -8.22 -11.12
N LEU A 83 -0.37 -7.28 -10.21
CA LEU A 83 -0.43 -7.50 -8.77
C LEU A 83 -1.50 -8.54 -8.42
N GLY A 84 -2.71 -8.41 -8.99
CA GLY A 84 -3.80 -9.38 -8.85
C GLY A 84 -3.39 -10.79 -9.29
N ILE A 85 -2.72 -10.94 -10.43
CA ILE A 85 -2.22 -12.23 -10.92
C ILE A 85 -1.15 -12.81 -9.97
N GLY A 86 -0.24 -11.96 -9.48
CA GLY A 86 0.78 -12.35 -8.50
C GLY A 86 0.19 -12.95 -7.23
N MET A 87 -0.92 -12.38 -6.74
CA MET A 87 -1.63 -12.86 -5.54
C MET A 87 -2.22 -14.26 -5.74
N PHE A 88 -2.85 -14.53 -6.88
CA PHE A 88 -3.38 -15.87 -7.19
C PHE A 88 -2.30 -16.94 -7.28
N ARG A 89 -1.10 -16.58 -7.76
CA ARG A 89 0.05 -17.47 -7.87
C ARG A 89 0.77 -17.69 -6.53
N ALA A 90 0.85 -16.67 -5.69
CA ALA A 90 1.55 -16.73 -4.40
C ALA A 90 0.83 -17.57 -3.35
N ARG A 91 -0.47 -17.84 -3.51
CA ARG A 91 -1.28 -18.64 -2.55
C ARG A 91 -0.67 -20.01 -2.22
N ALA A 92 0.07 -20.61 -3.15
CA ALA A 92 0.66 -21.94 -2.99
C ALA A 92 1.98 -21.95 -2.18
N ARG A 93 2.66 -20.80 -2.02
CA ARG A 93 3.98 -20.72 -1.36
C ARG A 93 3.92 -20.40 0.14
N VAL A 94 2.83 -19.80 0.60
CA VAL A 94 2.70 -19.30 1.99
C VAL A 94 2.52 -20.43 3.01
N ILE A 95 2.15 -21.63 2.58
CA ILE A 95 1.86 -22.78 3.47
C ILE A 95 3.14 -23.42 4.06
N GLY A 96 4.34 -23.06 3.58
CA GLY A 96 5.58 -23.78 3.91
C GLY A 96 6.59 -23.11 4.86
N MET A 97 6.41 -21.84 5.24
CA MET A 97 7.47 -21.09 5.96
C MET A 97 7.05 -20.74 7.40
N GLY A 98 7.01 -21.74 8.27
CA GLY A 98 6.80 -21.60 9.71
C GLY A 98 8.04 -21.16 10.48
N LYS A 99 8.67 -20.04 10.11
CA LYS A 99 9.71 -19.40 10.94
C LYS A 99 9.31 -17.99 11.33
N ASP A 100 9.32 -17.75 12.63
CA ASP A 100 9.07 -16.45 13.22
C ASP A 100 10.06 -15.41 12.72
N LEU A 101 9.54 -14.27 12.26
CA LEU A 101 10.38 -13.11 11.95
C LEU A 101 10.96 -12.55 13.27
N PRO A 102 12.30 -12.41 13.39
CA PRO A 102 12.97 -11.95 14.61
C PRO A 102 12.74 -10.46 14.91
N TYR A 103 12.00 -9.76 14.06
CA TYR A 103 11.74 -8.32 14.17
C TYR A 103 10.46 -8.04 14.96
N ASN A 104 10.44 -6.90 15.68
CA ASN A 104 9.25 -6.39 16.37
C ASN A 104 8.19 -5.91 15.36
N SER A 105 6.91 -5.92 15.73
CA SER A 105 5.76 -5.67 14.85
C SER A 105 5.82 -4.31 14.14
N VAL A 106 6.31 -3.25 14.81
CA VAL A 106 6.51 -1.92 14.20
C VAL A 106 7.57 -1.96 13.09
N VAL A 107 8.73 -2.58 13.37
CA VAL A 107 9.83 -2.72 12.40
C VAL A 107 9.38 -3.58 11.22
N ALA A 108 8.63 -4.63 11.49
CA ALA A 108 8.06 -5.48 10.46
C ALA A 108 7.10 -4.68 9.56
N GLY A 109 6.29 -3.77 10.13
CA GLY A 109 5.46 -2.83 9.37
C GLY A 109 6.27 -1.86 8.50
N VAL A 110 7.32 -1.24 9.03
CA VAL A 110 8.21 -0.35 8.26
C VAL A 110 8.86 -1.08 7.09
N VAL A 111 9.52 -2.22 7.36
CA VAL A 111 10.27 -2.99 6.35
C VAL A 111 9.34 -3.52 5.27
N THR A 112 8.20 -4.09 5.66
CA THR A 112 7.22 -4.62 4.68
C THR A 112 6.46 -3.54 3.94
N SER A 113 6.50 -2.28 4.37
CA SER A 113 5.90 -1.17 3.61
C SER A 113 6.92 -0.55 2.66
N ALA A 114 8.12 -0.26 3.15
CA ALA A 114 9.20 0.35 2.37
C ALA A 114 9.73 -0.58 1.26
N LEU A 115 9.77 -1.89 1.49
CA LEU A 115 10.25 -2.87 0.51
C LEU A 115 9.11 -3.50 -0.30
N ASN A 116 7.88 -3.03 -0.16
CA ASN A 116 6.75 -3.57 -0.90
C ASN A 116 6.53 -2.80 -2.21
N PRO A 117 6.86 -3.40 -3.36
CA PRO A 117 6.67 -2.74 -4.65
C PRO A 117 5.19 -2.46 -4.94
N PHE A 118 4.26 -3.28 -4.41
CA PHE A 118 2.82 -3.04 -4.53
C PHE A 118 2.44 -1.71 -3.89
N PHE A 119 2.98 -1.43 -2.70
CA PHE A 119 2.68 -0.21 -1.94
C PHE A 119 3.23 1.04 -2.63
N ILE A 120 4.49 1.01 -3.07
CA ILE A 120 5.12 2.14 -3.76
C ILE A 120 4.40 2.45 -5.07
N LEU A 121 4.06 1.43 -5.85
CA LEU A 121 3.40 1.62 -7.15
C LEU A 121 1.95 2.04 -7.02
N TRP A 122 1.25 1.59 -5.96
CA TRP A 122 -0.08 2.09 -5.63
C TRP A 122 -0.02 3.60 -5.29
N TRP A 123 0.94 4.04 -4.49
CA TRP A 123 1.11 5.47 -4.17
C TRP A 123 1.52 6.31 -5.37
N ALA A 124 2.40 5.80 -6.22
CA ALA A 124 2.82 6.47 -7.46
C ALA A 124 1.66 6.70 -8.44
N THR A 125 0.56 5.94 -8.32
CA THR A 125 -0.55 5.99 -9.28
C THR A 125 -1.85 6.39 -8.60
N VAL A 126 -2.49 5.47 -7.89
CA VAL A 126 -3.78 5.68 -7.20
C VAL A 126 -3.65 6.71 -6.09
N GLY A 127 -2.63 6.60 -5.23
CA GLY A 127 -2.42 7.54 -4.13
C GLY A 127 -2.17 8.97 -4.63
N SER A 128 -1.42 9.12 -5.71
CA SER A 128 -1.20 10.41 -6.39
C SER A 128 -2.49 10.99 -6.97
N MET A 129 -3.35 10.17 -7.59
CA MET A 129 -4.66 10.61 -8.07
C MET A 129 -5.61 11.02 -6.93
N LEU A 130 -5.58 10.33 -5.80
CA LEU A 130 -6.38 10.69 -4.62
C LEU A 130 -5.94 12.03 -4.04
N ILE A 131 -4.62 12.28 -3.97
CA ILE A 131 -4.07 13.58 -3.56
C ILE A 131 -4.50 14.67 -4.54
N MET A 132 -4.38 14.44 -5.84
CA MET A 132 -4.77 15.41 -6.86
C MET A 132 -6.25 15.78 -6.78
N ASN A 133 -7.15 14.80 -6.62
CA ASN A 133 -8.59 15.03 -6.51
C ASN A 133 -9.02 15.67 -5.17
N SER A 134 -8.10 15.75 -4.20
CA SER A 134 -8.34 16.40 -2.90
C SER A 134 -7.97 17.88 -2.86
N LEU A 135 -7.19 18.34 -3.84
CA LEU A 135 -6.81 19.74 -4.07
C LEU A 135 -7.95 20.50 -4.76
#